data_AF-A0A973PP47-F1
#
_entry.id   AF-A0A973PP47-F1
#
_cell.length_a   1.000
_cell.length_b   1.000
_cell.length_c   1.000
_cell.angle_alpha   90.00
_cell.angle_beta   90.00
_cell.angle_gamma   90.00
#
_symmetry.space_group_name_H-M   'P 1'
#
loop_
_entity.id
_entity.type
_entity.pdbx_description
1 polymer ?
#
loop_
_entity_poly.entity_id
_entity_poly.type
_entity_poly.pdbx_seq_one_letter_code
_entity_poly.pdbx_strand_id
1 'polypeptide(L)'
;MDREELADFLRRSRERLQPGEVGLPAGARRRTPGLRREEVAQLAGMSADYLMRLEQARSPQPSTQLLAALARALRLTRDERDHLYLLAGHRP
;
A
#
# COMPACT_ATOMS: atom_id res chain seq x y z
N MET A 1 -15.63 4.12 5.96
CA MET A 1 -14.22 3.69 5.91
C MET A 1 -14.11 2.46 6.76
N ASP A 2 -13.77 1.33 6.15
CA ASP A 2 -13.44 0.10 6.87
C ASP A 2 -11.92 0.07 7.08
N ARG A 3 -11.45 0.33 8.32
CA ARG A 3 -10.02 0.46 8.60
C ARG A 3 -9.31 -0.89 8.64
N GLU A 4 -10.00 -1.94 9.09
CA GLU A 4 -9.43 -3.28 9.21
C GLU A 4 -9.29 -3.90 7.82
N GLU A 5 -10.34 -3.82 7.00
CA GLU A 5 -10.26 -4.28 5.61
C GLU A 5 -9.24 -3.47 4.80
N LEU A 6 -9.16 -2.14 5.00
CA LEU A 6 -8.13 -1.32 4.36
C LEU A 6 -6.71 -1.77 4.76
N ALA A 7 -6.48 -2.01 6.05
CA ALA A 7 -5.20 -2.43 6.57
C ALA A 7 -4.76 -3.77 5.96
N ASP A 8 -5.66 -4.75 5.94
CA ASP A 8 -5.39 -6.08 5.39
C ASP A 8 -5.27 -6.08 3.87
N PHE A 9 -6.05 -5.25 3.17
CA PHE A 9 -5.91 -5.05 1.73
C PHE A 9 -4.53 -4.49 1.36
N LEU A 10 -4.07 -3.46 2.07
CA LEU A 10 -2.75 -2.87 1.85
C LEU A 10 -1.63 -3.87 2.15
N ARG A 11 -1.73 -4.61 3.26
CA ARG A 11 -0.75 -5.63 3.64
C ARG A 11 -0.62 -6.72 2.57
N ARG A 12 -1.76 -7.28 2.11
CA ARG A 12 -1.78 -8.32 1.06
C ARG A 12 -1.24 -7.80 -0.27
N SER A 13 -1.63 -6.59 -0.66
CA SER A 13 -1.14 -5.95 -1.89
C SER A 13 0.37 -5.74 -1.87
N ARG A 14 0.93 -5.32 -0.73
CA ARG A 14 2.38 -5.16 -0.52
C ARG A 14 3.13 -6.48 -0.59
N GLU A 15 2.60 -7.53 0.03
CA GLU A 15 3.24 -8.84 0.11
C GLU A 15 3.18 -9.62 -1.21
N ARG A 16 2.21 -9.31 -2.07
CA ARG A 16 2.09 -9.87 -3.42
C ARG A 16 3.19 -9.39 -4.36
N LEU A 17 3.59 -8.12 -4.28
CA LEU A 17 4.55 -7.53 -5.20
C LEU A 17 5.98 -7.88 -4.85
N GLN A 18 6.71 -8.33 -5.86
CA GLN A 18 8.14 -8.52 -5.78
C GLN A 18 8.89 -7.24 -6.12
N PRO A 19 10.07 -6.99 -5.52
CA PRO A 19 10.87 -5.79 -5.77
C PRO A 19 11.15 -5.55 -7.25
N GLY A 20 11.44 -6.63 -8.01
CA GLY A 20 11.74 -6.54 -9.44
C GLY A 20 10.57 -5.99 -10.27
N GLU A 21 9.32 -6.22 -9.87
CA GLU A 21 8.12 -5.74 -10.58
C GLU A 21 7.92 -4.21 -10.47
N VAL A 22 8.58 -3.60 -9.48
CA VAL A 22 8.60 -2.16 -9.24
C VAL A 22 9.98 -1.55 -9.49
N GLY A 23 10.89 -2.29 -10.15
CA GLY A 23 12.22 -1.81 -10.52
C GLY A 23 13.21 -1.71 -9.35
N LEU A 24 12.91 -2.34 -8.23
CA LEU A 24 13.79 -2.41 -7.06
C LEU A 24 14.63 -3.69 -7.09
N PRO A 25 15.89 -3.65 -6.62
CA PRO A 25 16.69 -4.86 -6.48
C PRO A 25 16.10 -5.76 -5.39
N ALA A 26 16.08 -7.08 -5.63
CA ALA A 26 15.60 -8.05 -4.65
C ALA A 26 16.43 -8.06 -3.35
N GLY A 27 17.68 -7.58 -3.40
CA GLY A 27 18.63 -7.57 -2.28
C GLY A 27 19.05 -8.98 -1.83
N ALA A 28 20.08 -9.08 -0.99
CA ALA A 28 20.49 -10.36 -0.41
C ALA A 28 19.71 -10.64 0.90
N ARG A 29 19.18 -11.87 1.06
CA ARG A 29 18.46 -12.39 2.26
C ARG A 29 17.28 -11.53 2.74
N ARG A 30 16.15 -11.62 2.04
CA ARG A 30 14.88 -11.01 2.45
C ARG A 30 14.13 -11.89 3.47
N ARG A 31 13.58 -11.29 4.51
CA ARG A 31 12.67 -11.95 5.48
C ARG A 31 11.18 -11.67 5.19
N THR A 32 10.89 -10.66 4.38
CA THR A 32 9.54 -10.27 3.97
C THR A 32 9.24 -10.90 2.59
N PRO A 33 8.06 -11.51 2.37
CA PRO A 33 7.74 -12.22 1.13
C PRO A 33 7.62 -11.33 -0.12
N GLY A 34 7.37 -10.03 0.06
CA GLY A 34 7.28 -9.05 -1.02
C GLY A 34 7.96 -7.73 -0.66
N LEU A 35 7.31 -6.62 -0.98
CA LEU A 35 7.82 -5.28 -0.67
C LEU A 35 7.87 -5.03 0.85
N ARG A 36 8.89 -4.31 1.29
CA ARG A 36 9.01 -3.74 2.63
C ARG A 36 8.14 -2.48 2.71
N ARG A 37 7.76 -2.09 3.93
CA ARG A 37 7.00 -0.84 4.14
C ARG A 37 7.77 0.38 3.65
N GLU A 38 9.08 0.41 3.88
CA GLU A 38 9.96 1.50 3.43
C GLU A 38 9.98 1.65 1.92
N GLU A 39 9.96 0.54 1.18
CA GLU A 39 9.96 0.56 -0.28
C GLU A 39 8.64 1.06 -0.85
N VAL A 40 7.51 0.60 -0.32
CA VAL A 40 6.19 1.14 -0.72
C VAL A 40 6.10 2.62 -0.37
N ALA A 41 6.59 3.02 0.80
CA ALA A 41 6.59 4.40 1.23
C ALA A 41 7.44 5.29 0.31
N GLN A 42 8.63 4.82 -0.10
CA GLN A 42 9.47 5.47 -1.09
C GLN A 42 8.74 5.61 -2.44
N LEU A 43 8.14 4.53 -2.94
CA LEU A 43 7.40 4.53 -4.22
C LEU A 43 6.16 5.44 -4.19
N ALA A 44 5.51 5.56 -3.03
CA ALA A 44 4.31 6.39 -2.85
C ALA A 44 4.62 7.83 -2.40
N GLY A 45 5.88 8.19 -2.13
CA GLY A 45 6.27 9.53 -1.67
C GLY A 45 5.70 9.88 -0.28
N MET A 46 5.69 8.91 0.64
CA MET A 46 5.15 9.04 2.00
C MET A 46 6.12 8.46 3.03
N SER A 47 5.84 8.63 4.32
CA SER A 47 6.64 7.99 5.38
C SER A 47 6.26 6.53 5.60
N ALA A 48 7.26 5.69 5.92
CA ALA A 48 7.04 4.29 6.28
C ALA A 48 6.14 4.14 7.52
N ASP A 49 6.26 5.07 8.47
CA ASP A 49 5.41 5.12 9.67
C ASP A 49 3.94 5.33 9.35
N TYR A 50 3.63 6.13 8.32
CA TYR A 50 2.24 6.31 7.91
C TYR A 50 1.68 5.02 7.29
N LEU A 51 2.45 4.31 6.46
CA LEU A 51 2.04 3.02 5.92
C LEU A 51 1.88 1.98 7.04
N MET A 52 2.78 1.96 8.02
CA MET A 52 2.66 1.11 9.20
C MET A 52 1.35 1.39 9.96
N ARG A 53 1.00 2.65 10.20
CA ARG A 53 -0.27 3.01 10.87
C ARG A 53 -1.49 2.62 10.04
N LEU A 54 -1.44 2.76 8.71
CA LEU A 54 -2.49 2.28 7.81
C LEU A 54 -2.67 0.76 7.94
N GLU A 55 -1.58 -0.01 7.86
CA GLU A 55 -1.59 -1.48 7.99
C GLU A 55 -1.93 -1.98 9.41
N GLN A 56 -1.95 -1.10 10.41
CA GLN A 56 -2.38 -1.39 11.78
C GLN A 56 -3.81 -0.90 12.07
N ALA A 57 -4.53 -0.40 11.07
CA ALA A 57 -5.86 0.22 11.22
C ALA A 57 -5.89 1.42 12.20
N ARG A 58 -4.74 2.09 12.40
CA ARG A 58 -4.54 3.20 13.35
C ARG A 58 -4.38 4.57 12.69
N SER A 59 -4.48 4.64 11.37
CA SER A 59 -4.37 5.90 10.63
C SER A 59 -5.71 6.64 10.57
N PRO A 60 -5.71 7.99 10.55
CA PRO A 60 -6.85 8.74 10.06
C PRO A 60 -7.17 8.39 8.61
N GLN A 61 -8.33 8.85 8.13
CA GLN A 61 -8.74 8.64 6.75
C GLN A 61 -7.70 9.25 5.79
N PRO A 62 -7.11 8.43 4.88
CA PRO A 62 -6.12 8.93 3.93
C PRO A 62 -6.76 9.82 2.88
N SER A 63 -6.00 10.78 2.35
CA SER A 63 -6.47 11.63 1.24
C SER A 63 -6.53 10.85 -0.07
N THR A 64 -7.37 11.28 -1.01
CA THR A 64 -7.46 10.69 -2.36
C THR A 64 -6.12 10.74 -3.11
N GLN A 65 -5.33 11.81 -2.90
CA GLN A 65 -3.97 11.92 -3.47
C GLN A 65 -3.06 10.81 -2.95
N LEU A 66 -3.09 10.51 -1.64
CA LEU A 66 -2.32 9.43 -1.05
C LEU A 66 -2.78 8.07 -1.57
N LEU A 67 -4.09 7.86 -1.71
CA LEU A 67 -4.64 6.63 -2.28
C LEU A 67 -4.23 6.43 -3.74
N ALA A 68 -4.20 7.50 -4.55
CA ALA A 68 -3.67 7.46 -5.91
C ALA A 68 -2.17 7.12 -5.95
N ALA A 69 -1.39 7.60 -4.98
CA ALA A 69 0.03 7.24 -4.86
C ALA A 69 0.21 5.76 -4.47
N LEU A 70 -0.54 5.28 -3.47
CA LEU A 70 -0.53 3.88 -3.06
C LEU A 70 -0.96 2.95 -4.19
N ALA A 71 -2.02 3.28 -4.93
CA ALA A 71 -2.49 2.47 -6.05
C ALA A 71 -1.42 2.32 -7.14
N ARG A 72 -0.67 3.38 -7.45
CA ARG A 72 0.45 3.34 -8.39
C ARG A 72 1.63 2.53 -7.85
N ALA A 73 2.02 2.79 -6.60
CA ALA A 73 3.14 2.10 -5.94
C ALA A 73 2.90 0.60 -5.82
N LEU A 74 1.66 0.21 -5.54
CA LEU A 74 1.23 -1.18 -5.39
C LEU A 74 0.73 -1.82 -6.70
N ARG A 75 0.95 -1.17 -7.86
CA ARG A 75 0.57 -1.67 -9.20
C ARG A 75 -0.87 -2.19 -9.23
N LEU A 76 -1.78 -1.52 -8.52
CA LEU A 76 -3.17 -1.97 -8.41
C LEU A 76 -3.85 -1.89 -9.78
N THR A 77 -4.65 -2.91 -10.07
CA THR A 77 -5.60 -2.86 -11.18
C THR A 77 -6.66 -1.79 -10.93
N ARG A 78 -7.46 -1.48 -11.95
CA ARG A 78 -8.55 -0.51 -11.82
C ARG A 78 -9.54 -0.91 -10.73
N ASP A 79 -9.95 -2.18 -10.70
CA ASP A 79 -10.93 -2.68 -9.73
C ASP A 79 -10.38 -2.65 -8.30
N GLU A 80 -9.11 -3.03 -8.13
CA GLU A 80 -8.42 -2.94 -6.84
C GLU A 80 -8.24 -1.51 -6.35
N ARG A 81 -7.98 -0.57 -7.27
CA ARG A 81 -7.94 0.87 -6.96
C ARG A 81 -9.31 1.34 -6.51
N ASP A 82 -10.37 1.02 -7.24
CA ASP A 82 -11.72 1.47 -6.88
C ASP A 82 -12.14 0.87 -5.53
N HIS A 83 -11.80 -0.41 -5.28
CA HIS A 83 -11.97 -1.05 -3.97
C HIS A 83 -11.17 -0.35 -2.86
N LEU A 84 -9.90 0.00 -3.09
CA LEU A 84 -9.08 0.77 -2.13
C LEU A 84 -9.76 2.08 -1.73
N TYR A 85 -10.35 2.81 -2.69
CA TYR A 85 -11.05 4.07 -2.43
C TYR A 85 -12.31 3.84 -1.58
N LEU A 86 -13.10 2.82 -1.90
CA LEU A 86 -14.28 2.45 -1.13
C LEU A 86 -13.93 2.08 0.32
N LEU A 87 -12.90 1.25 0.53
CA LEU A 87 -12.41 0.89 1.87
C LEU A 87 -11.97 2.14 2.66
N ALA A 88 -11.27 3.06 1.97
CA ALA A 88 -10.86 4.35 2.54
C ALA A 88 -12.01 5.34 2.73
N GLY A 89 -13.26 4.99 2.37
CA GLY A 89 -14.44 5.83 2.55
C GLY A 89 -14.58 6.97 1.53
N HIS A 90 -13.94 6.85 0.37
CA HIS A 90 -14.10 7.76 -0.76
C HIS A 90 -14.98 7.12 -1.83
N ARG A 91 -15.75 7.94 -2.55
CA ARG A 91 -16.42 7.49 -3.78
C ARG A 91 -15.43 7.64 -4.95
N PRO A 92 -15.13 6.58 -5.71
CA PRO A 92 -14.18 6.61 -6.83
C PRO A 92 -14.71 7.44 -8.02
#